data_AF-A0A8B6XU62-F1
#
_entry.id   AF-A0A8B6XU62-F1
#
_cell.length_a   1.000
_cell.length_b   1.000
_cell.length_c   1.000
_cell.angle_alpha   90.00
_cell.angle_beta   90.00
_cell.angle_gamma   90.00
#
_symmetry.space_group_name_H-M   'P 1'
#
loop_
_entity.id
_entity.type
_entity.pdbx_description
1 polymer ?
#
loop_
_entity_poly.entity_id
_entity_poly.type
_entity_poly.pdbx_seq_one_letter_code
_entity_poly.pdbx_strand_id
1 'polypeptide(L)'
;MRFVVFACVLFMLMTTVACTHNDLEWVLLKKNACFHAKDNQPAVVPVNKSGWLVAAKLVHVSGIMKCHPSLPGSIFGCVIDNLFNVFICDEKRQIIFPSPNQAITYDPYKNYQYRGFTANDNEVVFTDLSYPVYLKAGKKVTIWNGEDLFDLTEEDNSGIVCVDVYGSFLTTLN
;
A
#
# COMPACT_ATOMS: atom_id res chain seq x y z
N MET A 1 57.20 -31.85 37.02
CA MET A 1 55.77 -31.55 37.18
C MET A 1 55.31 -30.81 35.93
N ARG A 2 54.73 -31.52 34.95
CA ARG A 2 54.17 -30.93 33.72
C ARG A 2 52.65 -31.02 33.84
N PHE A 3 51.99 -29.89 34.02
CA PHE A 3 50.53 -29.83 34.00
C PHE A 3 50.06 -29.89 32.55
N VAL A 4 49.49 -31.03 32.16
CA VAL A 4 48.72 -31.15 30.92
C VAL A 4 47.33 -30.61 31.23
N VAL A 5 47.03 -29.39 30.76
CA VAL A 5 45.68 -28.84 30.82
C VAL A 5 44.90 -29.45 29.64
N PHE A 6 44.04 -30.44 29.93
CA PHE A 6 43.02 -30.87 28.98
C PHE A 6 41.94 -29.79 28.92
N ALA A 7 42.04 -28.89 27.94
CA ALA A 7 40.96 -28.00 27.60
C ALA A 7 39.87 -28.82 26.90
N CYS A 8 38.81 -29.16 27.65
CA CYS A 8 37.60 -29.75 27.12
C CYS A 8 36.87 -28.67 26.30
N VAL A 9 37.22 -28.54 25.02
CA VAL A 9 36.55 -27.61 24.11
C VAL A 9 35.20 -28.22 23.76
N LEU A 10 34.19 -27.86 24.53
CA LEU A 10 32.79 -28.17 24.24
C LEU A 10 32.41 -27.40 22.96
N PHE A 11 32.42 -28.09 21.83
CA PHE A 11 31.87 -27.56 20.57
C PHE A 11 30.36 -27.36 20.76
N MET A 12 29.94 -26.17 21.20
CA MET A 12 28.56 -25.74 21.05
C MET A 12 28.31 -25.65 19.54
N LEU A 13 27.56 -26.60 18.99
CA LEU A 13 26.96 -26.44 17.68
C LEU A 13 26.06 -25.21 17.76
N MET A 14 26.54 -24.07 17.27
CA MET A 14 25.65 -22.98 16.88
C MET A 14 24.81 -23.51 15.71
N THR A 15 23.64 -24.06 16.01
CA THR A 15 22.58 -24.16 15.01
C THR A 15 22.26 -22.74 14.60
N THR A 16 22.78 -22.31 13.46
CA THR A 16 22.35 -21.07 12.82
C THR A 16 20.87 -21.25 12.53
N VAL A 17 20.01 -20.65 13.36
CA VAL A 17 18.63 -20.41 12.99
C VAL A 17 18.73 -19.45 11.81
N ALA A 18 18.61 -19.97 10.60
CA ALA A 18 18.42 -19.12 9.44
C ALA A 18 17.07 -18.43 9.65
N CYS A 19 17.09 -17.16 10.06
CA CYS A 19 15.93 -16.31 9.91
C CYS A 19 15.65 -16.23 8.41
N THR A 20 14.70 -17.03 7.92
CA THR A 20 14.15 -16.84 6.59
C THR A 20 13.41 -15.51 6.64
N HIS A 21 14.06 -14.43 6.21
CA HIS A 21 13.40 -13.16 5.98
C HIS A 21 12.51 -13.38 4.75
N ASN A 22 11.23 -13.67 4.99
CA ASN A 22 10.26 -13.75 3.90
C ASN A 22 10.01 -12.32 3.43
N ASP A 23 10.79 -11.88 2.44
CA ASP A 23 10.53 -10.65 1.72
C ASP A 23 9.12 -10.69 1.13
N LEU A 24 8.49 -9.52 0.98
CA LEU A 24 7.21 -9.41 0.30
C LEU A 24 7.39 -9.83 -1.16
N GLU A 25 6.73 -10.91 -1.57
CA GLU A 25 6.66 -11.34 -2.96
C GLU A 25 5.62 -10.50 -3.71
N TRP A 26 6.06 -9.71 -4.70
CA TRP A 26 5.19 -8.82 -5.45
C TRP A 26 4.58 -9.50 -6.68
N VAL A 27 3.26 -9.54 -6.75
CA VAL A 27 2.51 -9.96 -7.93
C VAL A 27 1.96 -8.72 -8.63
N LEU A 28 2.31 -8.53 -9.89
CA LEU A 28 1.69 -7.49 -10.73
C LEU A 28 0.22 -7.84 -10.98
N LEU A 29 -0.68 -6.97 -10.53
CA LEU A 29 -2.13 -7.13 -10.67
C LEU A 29 -2.65 -6.43 -11.93
N LYS A 30 -2.19 -5.19 -12.17
CA LYS A 30 -2.59 -4.41 -13.34
C LYS A 30 -1.55 -3.36 -13.69
N LYS A 31 -1.25 -3.20 -14.98
CA LYS A 31 -0.47 -2.08 -15.48
C LYS A 31 -1.35 -0.90 -15.82
N ASN A 32 -0.81 0.31 -15.67
CA ASN A 32 -1.43 1.55 -16.11
C ASN A 32 -2.90 1.69 -15.67
N ALA A 33 -3.18 1.38 -14.41
CA ALA A 33 -4.49 1.52 -13.78
C ALA A 33 -4.70 3.00 -13.40
N CYS A 34 -5.66 3.66 -14.04
CA CYS A 34 -5.90 5.09 -13.85
C CYS A 34 -7.11 5.34 -12.95
N PHE A 35 -6.95 6.25 -11.99
CA PHE A 35 -8.01 6.77 -11.13
C PHE A 35 -8.08 8.29 -11.27
N HIS A 36 -9.28 8.82 -11.14
CA HIS A 36 -9.56 10.23 -11.32
C HIS A 36 -9.73 10.92 -9.96
N ALA A 37 -9.72 12.24 -10.01
CA ALA A 37 -9.92 13.09 -8.86
C ALA A 37 -11.37 13.25 -8.42
N LYS A 38 -12.33 12.81 -9.26
CA LYS A 38 -13.76 13.00 -9.05
C LYS A 38 -14.68 12.15 -9.95
N ASP A 39 -15.98 12.25 -9.69
CA ASP A 39 -17.09 11.69 -10.46
C ASP A 39 -17.22 10.16 -10.37
N ASN A 40 -16.84 9.57 -9.23
CA ASN A 40 -16.89 8.14 -8.97
C ASN A 40 -16.08 7.31 -9.99
N GLN A 41 -14.85 7.73 -10.26
CA GLN A 41 -13.99 7.17 -11.31
C GLN A 41 -12.70 6.53 -10.75
N PRO A 42 -12.80 5.41 -10.02
CA PRO A 42 -11.65 4.71 -9.50
C PRO A 42 -10.92 3.89 -10.56
N ALA A 43 -9.66 3.56 -10.28
CA ALA A 43 -8.98 2.51 -11.00
C ALA A 43 -9.52 1.15 -10.56
N VAL A 44 -10.12 0.40 -11.48
CA VAL A 44 -10.53 -0.99 -11.21
C VAL A 44 -9.38 -1.95 -11.48
N VAL A 45 -9.00 -2.74 -10.49
CA VAL A 45 -7.85 -3.66 -10.54
C VAL A 45 -8.33 -5.11 -10.31
N PRO A 46 -8.15 -6.02 -11.28
CA PRO A 46 -8.52 -7.42 -11.09
C PRO A 46 -7.55 -8.13 -10.13
N VAL A 47 -8.10 -9.05 -9.35
CA VAL A 47 -7.34 -9.96 -8.49
C VAL A 47 -7.21 -11.29 -9.21
N ASN A 48 -5.99 -11.64 -9.61
CA ASN A 48 -5.68 -12.88 -10.33
C ASN A 48 -5.17 -14.01 -9.42
N LYS A 49 -4.93 -13.73 -8.13
CA LYS A 49 -4.44 -14.68 -7.12
C LYS A 49 -5.31 -14.63 -5.86
N SER A 50 -5.72 -15.78 -5.35
CA SER A 50 -6.40 -15.87 -4.06
C SER A 50 -5.38 -15.85 -2.92
N GLY A 51 -5.68 -15.15 -1.83
CA GLY A 51 -4.83 -15.11 -0.65
C GLY A 51 -5.14 -13.92 0.27
N TRP A 52 -4.41 -13.83 1.37
CA TRP A 52 -4.42 -12.70 2.29
C TRP A 52 -3.56 -11.57 1.73
N LEU A 53 -4.17 -10.49 1.27
CA LEU A 53 -3.47 -9.32 0.79
C LEU A 53 -2.84 -8.60 1.99
N VAL A 54 -1.52 -8.73 2.13
CA VAL A 54 -0.75 -8.17 3.25
C VAL A 54 -0.07 -6.85 2.88
N ALA A 55 0.14 -6.60 1.60
CA ALA A 55 0.66 -5.34 1.12
C ALA A 55 0.19 -5.04 -0.30
N ALA A 56 0.07 -3.76 -0.61
CA ALA A 56 -0.14 -3.26 -1.96
C ALA A 56 0.93 -2.22 -2.28
N LYS A 57 1.42 -2.24 -3.52
CA LYS A 57 2.37 -1.24 -4.02
C LYS A 57 1.81 -0.58 -5.26
N LEU A 58 1.81 0.75 -5.25
CA LEU A 58 1.43 1.58 -6.39
C LEU A 58 2.70 2.23 -6.93
N VAL A 59 3.01 2.01 -8.20
CA VAL A 59 4.15 2.63 -8.88
C VAL A 59 3.61 3.61 -9.90
N HIS A 60 3.98 4.88 -9.79
CA HIS A 60 3.56 5.94 -10.69
C HIS A 60 3.99 5.65 -12.13
N VAL A 61 3.06 5.83 -13.05
CA VAL A 61 3.31 5.77 -14.50
C VAL A 61 3.20 7.16 -15.11
N SER A 62 2.10 7.87 -14.82
CA SER A 62 1.85 9.18 -15.39
C SER A 62 0.76 9.94 -14.65
N GLY A 63 0.72 11.25 -14.88
CA GLY A 63 -0.37 12.11 -14.42
C GLY A 63 -0.18 12.64 -13.00
N ILE A 64 -0.99 13.63 -12.66
CA ILE A 64 -1.00 14.35 -11.38
C ILE A 64 -2.46 14.70 -11.08
N MET A 65 -2.80 14.76 -9.80
CA MET A 65 -4.12 15.10 -9.32
C MET A 65 -4.12 16.38 -8.49
N LYS A 66 -5.17 17.18 -8.63
CA LYS A 66 -5.38 18.43 -7.90
C LYS A 66 -6.73 18.38 -7.20
N CYS A 67 -6.78 18.78 -5.92
CA CYS A 67 -8.06 19.03 -5.23
C CYS A 67 -8.49 20.51 -5.23
N HIS A 68 -7.71 21.40 -5.84
CA HIS A 68 -8.15 22.77 -6.07
C HIS A 68 -7.40 23.35 -7.28
N PRO A 69 -8.04 24.15 -8.16
CA PRO A 69 -7.43 24.64 -9.39
C PRO A 69 -6.14 25.44 -9.21
N SER A 70 -6.00 26.14 -8.08
CA SER A 70 -4.81 26.94 -7.75
C SER A 70 -3.62 26.13 -7.21
N LEU A 71 -3.81 24.86 -6.89
CA LEU A 71 -2.76 24.01 -6.33
C LEU A 71 -1.98 23.30 -7.46
N PRO A 72 -0.70 22.96 -7.23
CA PRO A 72 0.11 22.28 -8.24
C PRO A 72 -0.29 20.81 -8.43
N GLY A 73 -0.88 20.18 -7.41
CA GLY A 73 -1.25 18.76 -7.41
C GLY A 73 -0.16 17.83 -6.90
N SER A 74 -0.49 16.56 -6.71
CA SER A 74 0.46 15.51 -6.36
C SER A 74 0.07 14.15 -6.97
N ILE A 75 0.93 13.13 -6.80
CA ILE A 75 0.70 11.79 -7.33
C ILE A 75 -0.33 11.03 -6.48
N PHE A 76 -0.14 11.03 -5.16
CA PHE A 76 -0.94 10.24 -4.21
C PHE A 76 -1.73 11.08 -3.20
N GLY A 77 -1.90 12.39 -3.46
CA GLY A 77 -2.60 13.32 -2.58
C GLY A 77 -3.24 14.49 -3.33
N CYS A 78 -3.24 15.67 -2.71
CA CYS A 78 -3.72 16.90 -3.35
C CYS A 78 -2.69 18.05 -3.37
N VAL A 79 -2.03 18.33 -2.25
CA VAL A 79 -1.29 19.59 -2.02
C VAL A 79 0.21 19.37 -2.13
N ILE A 80 1.00 20.46 -2.08
CA ILE A 80 2.47 20.44 -1.93
C ILE A 80 2.89 19.79 -0.60
N ASP A 81 1.95 19.64 0.34
CA ASP A 81 2.17 18.94 1.59
C ASP A 81 2.33 17.43 1.38
N ASN A 82 3.06 16.78 2.28
CA ASN A 82 3.30 15.34 2.30
C ASN A 82 2.05 14.51 2.70
N LEU A 83 0.85 15.04 2.47
CA LEU A 83 -0.41 14.39 2.81
C LEU A 83 -0.93 13.56 1.63
N PHE A 84 -1.20 12.30 1.93
CA PHE A 84 -1.86 11.35 1.04
C PHE A 84 -3.37 11.56 1.06
N ASN A 85 -4.00 11.31 -0.09
CA ASN A 85 -5.43 11.29 -0.31
C ASN A 85 -5.77 10.18 -1.33
N VAL A 86 -5.17 9.00 -1.13
CA VAL A 86 -5.37 7.83 -1.97
C VAL A 86 -5.77 6.64 -1.10
N PHE A 87 -6.69 5.82 -1.59
CA PHE A 87 -7.23 4.68 -0.87
C PHE A 87 -7.37 3.48 -1.79
N ILE A 88 -7.14 2.29 -1.25
CA ILE A 88 -7.40 1.02 -1.92
C ILE A 88 -8.57 0.35 -1.21
N CYS A 89 -9.63 0.03 -1.95
CA CYS A 89 -10.86 -0.52 -1.42
C CYS A 89 -11.19 -1.89 -2.03
N ASP A 90 -12.02 -2.66 -1.31
CA ASP A 90 -12.63 -3.87 -1.83
C ASP A 90 -13.78 -3.57 -2.84
N GLU A 91 -14.46 -4.61 -3.33
CA GLU A 91 -15.59 -4.47 -4.26
C GLU A 91 -16.80 -3.73 -3.66
N LYS A 92 -16.85 -3.59 -2.33
CA LYS A 92 -17.93 -2.95 -1.58
C LYS A 92 -17.55 -1.53 -1.13
N ARG A 93 -16.50 -0.93 -1.74
CA ARG A 93 -15.98 0.41 -1.39
C ARG A 93 -15.52 0.48 0.08
N GLN A 94 -15.14 -0.65 0.70
CA GLN A 94 -14.56 -0.67 2.05
C GLN A 94 -13.05 -0.56 1.96
N ILE A 95 -12.45 0.30 2.79
CA ILE A 95 -11.01 0.55 2.78
C ILE A 95 -10.24 -0.69 3.22
N ILE A 96 -9.29 -1.10 2.37
CA ILE A 96 -8.23 -2.08 2.68
C ILE A 96 -6.96 -1.34 3.04
N PHE A 97 -6.56 -0.36 2.21
CA PHE A 97 -5.37 0.46 2.43
C PHE A 97 -5.66 1.97 2.33
N PRO A 98 -4.99 2.80 3.15
CA PRO A 98 -4.13 2.41 4.27
C PRO A 98 -4.93 1.61 5.31
N SER A 99 -4.25 0.75 6.07
CA SER A 99 -4.94 -0.17 6.98
C SER A 99 -5.85 0.60 7.94
N PRO A 100 -7.14 0.24 8.08
CA PRO A 100 -8.00 0.80 9.11
C PRO A 100 -7.50 0.56 10.54
N ASN A 101 -6.61 -0.41 10.73
CA ASN A 101 -6.01 -0.76 12.02
C ASN A 101 -4.70 0.02 12.29
N GLN A 102 -4.15 0.67 11.28
CA GLN A 102 -3.02 1.57 11.47
C GLN A 102 -3.52 2.88 12.08
N ALA A 103 -2.84 3.36 13.13
CA ALA A 103 -3.13 4.65 13.73
C ALA A 103 -2.76 5.79 12.77
N ILE A 104 -3.76 6.24 12.01
CA ILE A 104 -3.72 7.34 11.05
C ILE A 104 -4.78 8.37 11.45
N THR A 105 -4.39 9.63 11.48
CA THR A 105 -5.30 10.76 11.67
C THR A 105 -5.65 11.35 10.31
N TYR A 106 -6.94 11.55 10.09
CA TYR A 106 -7.48 12.17 8.88
C TYR A 106 -7.92 13.59 9.18
N ASP A 107 -7.64 14.51 8.26
CA ASP A 107 -8.25 15.84 8.28
C ASP A 107 -9.72 15.79 7.77
N PRO A 108 -10.45 16.92 7.73
CA PRO A 108 -11.82 16.95 7.23
C PRO A 108 -12.02 16.44 5.79
N TYR A 109 -10.99 16.55 4.95
CA TYR A 109 -10.98 16.13 3.53
C TYR A 109 -10.36 14.74 3.34
N LYS A 110 -10.15 14.01 4.44
CA LYS A 110 -9.58 12.66 4.45
C LYS A 110 -8.13 12.60 3.99
N ASN A 111 -7.42 13.72 4.04
CA ASN A 111 -5.98 13.74 3.90
C ASN A 111 -5.31 13.11 5.12
N TYR A 112 -4.19 12.43 4.92
CA TYR A 112 -3.45 11.79 5.99
C TYR A 112 -1.95 11.73 5.76
N GLN A 113 -1.18 11.64 6.85
CA GLN A 113 0.25 11.32 6.76
C GLN A 113 0.45 9.81 6.71
N TYR A 114 1.29 9.35 5.78
CA TYR A 114 1.68 7.95 5.70
C TYR A 114 3.18 7.81 5.97
N ARG A 115 3.56 6.93 6.89
CA ARG A 115 4.96 6.82 7.34
C ARG A 115 5.82 6.20 6.25
N GLY A 116 7.03 6.73 6.08
CA GLY A 116 8.04 6.19 5.17
C GLY A 116 7.90 6.62 3.71
N PHE A 117 6.83 7.35 3.36
CA PHE A 117 6.59 7.83 2.01
C PHE A 117 6.07 9.27 2.01
N THR A 118 6.21 9.95 0.88
CA THR A 118 5.55 11.23 0.59
C THR A 118 4.57 11.07 -0.58
N ALA A 119 3.58 11.95 -0.66
CA ALA A 119 2.55 11.87 -1.70
C ALA A 119 3.07 12.13 -3.13
N ASN A 120 4.36 12.48 -3.28
CA ASN A 120 5.03 12.70 -4.56
C ASN A 120 6.13 11.67 -4.84
N ASP A 121 6.28 10.64 -4.00
CA ASP A 121 7.19 9.55 -4.32
C ASP A 121 6.71 8.81 -5.59
N ASN A 122 7.65 8.27 -6.37
CA ASN A 122 7.32 7.49 -7.56
C ASN A 122 6.67 6.15 -7.23
N GLU A 123 6.71 5.71 -5.98
CA GLU A 123 5.98 4.55 -5.50
C GLU A 123 5.55 4.73 -4.04
N VAL A 124 4.48 4.04 -3.65
CA VAL A 124 4.05 3.91 -2.26
C VAL A 124 3.72 2.45 -1.96
N VAL A 125 4.11 1.99 -0.76
CA VAL A 125 3.80 0.65 -0.26
C VAL A 125 2.88 0.74 0.95
N PHE A 126 1.67 0.23 0.80
CA PHE A 126 0.72 0.01 1.88
C PHE A 126 0.87 -1.39 2.48
N THR A 127 0.83 -1.50 3.80
CA THR A 127 0.97 -2.80 4.49
C THR A 127 -0.06 -2.99 5.60
N ASP A 128 -0.57 -4.20 5.74
CA ASP A 128 -1.32 -4.69 6.90
C ASP A 128 -0.98 -6.15 7.16
N LEU A 129 -0.03 -6.39 8.07
CA LEU A 129 0.38 -7.73 8.47
C LEU A 129 -0.44 -8.28 9.64
N SER A 130 -1.17 -7.41 10.35
CA SER A 130 -1.91 -7.80 11.55
C SER A 130 -3.34 -8.23 11.24
N TYR A 131 -3.98 -7.55 10.29
CA TYR A 131 -5.38 -7.78 9.92
C TYR A 131 -5.57 -7.74 8.39
N PRO A 132 -4.84 -8.57 7.63
CA PRO A 132 -4.96 -8.57 6.17
C PRO A 132 -6.35 -9.03 5.72
N VAL A 133 -6.72 -8.64 4.50
CA VAL A 133 -7.99 -9.04 3.88
C VAL A 133 -7.78 -10.22 2.94
N TYR A 134 -8.61 -11.25 3.07
CA TYR A 134 -8.61 -12.36 2.12
C TYR A 134 -9.33 -11.97 0.83
N LEU A 135 -8.59 -11.97 -0.28
CA LEU A 135 -9.14 -11.75 -1.61
C LEU A 135 -9.20 -13.07 -2.39
N LYS A 136 -10.29 -13.27 -3.12
CA LYS A 136 -10.46 -14.41 -4.04
C LYS A 136 -10.09 -13.99 -5.46
N ALA A 137 -9.44 -14.88 -6.20
CA ALA A 137 -9.24 -14.71 -7.63
C ALA A 137 -10.59 -14.49 -8.35
N GLY A 138 -10.59 -13.62 -9.36
CA GLY A 138 -11.79 -13.18 -10.07
C GLY A 138 -12.55 -12.03 -9.42
N LYS A 139 -12.11 -11.58 -8.24
CA LYS A 139 -12.58 -10.35 -7.60
C LYS A 139 -11.80 -9.14 -8.11
N LYS A 140 -12.20 -7.94 -7.68
CA LYS A 140 -11.47 -6.70 -7.92
C LYS A 140 -11.21 -5.92 -6.63
N VAL A 141 -10.17 -5.09 -6.68
CA VAL A 141 -9.98 -3.97 -5.77
C VAL A 141 -10.08 -2.68 -6.57
N THR A 142 -10.28 -1.57 -5.88
CA THR A 142 -10.38 -0.24 -6.49
C THR A 142 -9.40 0.73 -5.86
N ILE A 143 -8.82 1.63 -6.66
CA ILE A 143 -7.95 2.70 -6.17
C ILE A 143 -8.67 4.01 -6.40
N TRP A 144 -8.72 4.82 -5.35
CA TRP A 144 -9.52 6.04 -5.30
C TRP A 144 -8.68 7.23 -4.86
N ASN A 145 -9.00 8.40 -5.41
CA ASN A 145 -8.82 9.64 -4.68
C ASN A 145 -9.75 9.64 -3.45
N GLY A 146 -9.32 10.19 -2.32
CA GLY A 146 -10.11 10.23 -1.09
C GLY A 146 -11.34 11.11 -1.20
N GLU A 147 -11.22 12.32 -1.71
CA GLU A 147 -12.36 13.21 -1.91
C GLU A 147 -13.43 12.58 -2.83
N ASP A 148 -13.03 11.89 -3.90
CA ASP A 148 -13.93 11.07 -4.73
C ASP A 148 -14.51 9.87 -3.96
N LEU A 149 -13.68 9.14 -3.20
CA LEU A 149 -14.12 7.99 -2.40
C LEU A 149 -15.21 8.36 -1.38
N PHE A 150 -15.16 9.57 -0.83
CA PHE A 150 -16.07 10.01 0.23
C PHE A 150 -17.12 11.03 -0.25
N ASP A 151 -17.14 11.34 -1.55
CA ASP A 151 -17.99 12.37 -2.16
C ASP A 151 -17.85 13.72 -1.41
N LEU A 152 -16.61 14.16 -1.15
CA LEU A 152 -16.26 15.36 -0.37
C LEU A 152 -15.59 16.41 -1.24
N THR A 153 -16.26 17.55 -1.46
CA THR A 153 -15.70 18.76 -2.10
C THR A 153 -14.98 18.50 -3.43
N GLU A 154 -15.37 17.47 -4.16
CA GLU A 154 -14.63 17.02 -5.35
C GLU A 154 -14.91 17.87 -6.61
N GLU A 155 -15.81 18.86 -6.53
CA GLU A 155 -16.30 19.57 -7.71
C GLU A 155 -15.20 20.34 -8.44
N ASP A 156 -14.25 20.91 -7.69
CA ASP A 156 -13.11 21.66 -8.21
C ASP A 156 -11.83 20.80 -8.38
N ASN A 157 -11.96 19.49 -8.15
CA ASN A 157 -10.89 18.54 -8.38
C ASN A 157 -10.66 18.33 -9.88
N SER A 158 -9.41 18.00 -10.23
CA SER A 158 -9.03 17.69 -11.61
C SER A 158 -7.80 16.80 -11.67
N GLY A 159 -7.60 16.17 -12.83
CA GLY A 159 -6.46 15.31 -13.09
C GLY A 159 -6.79 13.83 -12.95
N ILE A 160 -5.85 13.04 -13.45
CA ILE A 160 -5.91 11.58 -13.53
C ILE A 160 -4.50 11.11 -13.21
N VAL A 161 -4.39 10.08 -12.37
CA VAL A 161 -3.12 9.43 -12.06
C VAL A 161 -3.22 7.98 -12.50
N CYS A 162 -2.20 7.51 -13.21
CA CYS A 162 -2.09 6.12 -13.65
C CYS A 162 -0.91 5.44 -12.95
N VAL A 163 -1.13 4.22 -12.47
CA VAL A 163 -0.15 3.44 -11.71
C VAL A 163 -0.06 1.99 -12.17
N ASP A 164 1.11 1.39 -12.03
CA ASP A 164 1.25 -0.06 -12.00
C ASP A 164 0.94 -0.54 -10.57
N VAL A 165 0.09 -1.55 -10.47
CA VAL A 165 -0.46 -2.03 -9.20
C VAL A 165 0.06 -3.42 -8.90
N TYR A 166 0.70 -3.57 -7.74
CA TYR A 166 1.21 -4.85 -7.25
C TYR A 166 0.54 -5.20 -5.93
N GLY A 167 0.36 -6.50 -5.68
CA GLY A 167 -0.09 -7.03 -4.39
C GLY A 167 0.85 -8.11 -3.89
N SER A 168 1.03 -8.18 -2.57
CA SER A 168 1.72 -9.26 -1.88
C SER A 168 0.70 -10.08 -1.09
N PHE A 169 0.72 -11.41 -1.29
CA PHE A 169 -0.30 -12.31 -0.78
C PHE A 169 0.31 -13.45 0.04
N LEU A 170 -0.24 -13.69 1.23
CA LEU A 170 0.03 -14.90 2.01
C LEU A 170 -1.06 -15.95 1.77
N THR A 171 -0.65 -17.22 1.68
CA THR A 171 -1.59 -18.35 1.56
C THR A 171 -2.17 -18.78 2.91
N THR A 172 -1.46 -18.50 4.01
CA THR A 172 -1.84 -18.82 5.39
C THR A 172 -1.43 -17.66 6.31
N LEU A 173 -2.23 -17.40 7.35
CA LEU A 173 -1.84 -16.53 8.46
C LEU A 173 -1.30 -17.43 9.58
N ASN A 174 -0.10 -17.14 10.06
CA ASN A 174 0.50 -17.82 11.21
C ASN A 174 0.02 -17.21 12.52
#